data_AF-A0A1Q8LYN3-F1
#
_entry.id   AF-A0A1Q8LYN3-F1
#
_cell.length_a   1.000
_cell.length_b   1.000
_cell.length_c   1.000
_cell.angle_alpha   90.00
_cell.angle_beta   90.00
_cell.angle_gamma   90.00
#
_symmetry.space_group_name_H-M   'P 1'
#
loop_
_entity.id
_entity.type
_entity.pdbx_description
1 polymer ?
#
loop_
_entity_poly.entity_id
_entity_poly.type
_entity_poly.pdbx_seq_one_letter_code
_entity_poly.pdbx_strand_id
1 'polypeptide(L)'
;MSTKPLDTTVPDGAAGAFDPAAPYRLSESVSLRPEPFGALVYDFVTRKLSFLKTPQLVSVVRDLENQPDARSAVVAADVPEAQHDAYLRALAGLLKSRTIVAR
;
A
#
# COMPACT_ATOMS: atom_id res chain seq x y z
N MET A 1 -33.52 -29.09 -2.06
CA MET A 1 -32.97 -28.52 -3.30
C MET A 1 -32.71 -27.04 -3.03
N SER A 2 -31.53 -26.49 -2.79
CA SER A 2 -30.15 -26.96 -2.88
C SER A 2 -29.34 -26.10 -1.92
N THR A 3 -28.77 -26.70 -0.88
CA THR A 3 -27.68 -26.11 -0.12
C THR A 3 -26.42 -26.24 -0.96
N LYS A 4 -25.92 -25.12 -1.50
CA LYS A 4 -24.59 -25.09 -2.10
C LYS A 4 -23.63 -24.56 -1.02
N PRO A 5 -22.67 -25.36 -0.52
CA PRO A 5 -21.63 -24.83 0.33
C PRO A 5 -20.72 -23.97 -0.56
N LEU A 6 -20.44 -22.74 -0.16
CA LEU A 6 -19.37 -21.98 -0.80
C LEU A 6 -18.07 -22.41 -0.14
N ASP A 7 -17.25 -23.01 -0.99
CA ASP A 7 -15.90 -23.49 -0.79
C ASP A 7 -15.03 -22.52 0.02
N THR A 8 -14.49 -23.01 1.13
CA THR A 8 -13.47 -22.33 1.92
C THR A 8 -12.13 -22.50 1.22
N THR A 9 -11.78 -21.55 0.36
CA THR A 9 -10.37 -21.30 0.02
C THR A 9 -9.94 -20.01 0.71
N VAL A 10 -9.17 -20.12 1.79
CA VAL A 10 -8.41 -18.97 2.32
C VAL A 10 -7.10 -18.93 1.54
N PRO A 11 -6.83 -17.93 0.68
CA PRO A 11 -5.50 -17.71 0.19
C PRO A 11 -4.71 -16.89 1.22
N ASP A 12 -3.44 -17.24 1.33
CA ASP A 12 -2.38 -16.52 2.07
C ASP A 12 -2.48 -14.99 1.92
N GLY A 13 -2.62 -14.29 3.06
CA GLY A 13 -2.55 -12.83 3.15
C GLY A 13 -3.91 -12.14 3.21
N ALA A 14 -4.56 -12.17 4.37
CA ALA A 14 -5.70 -11.29 4.69
C ALA A 14 -5.22 -9.85 4.90
N ALA A 15 -4.68 -9.23 3.85
CA ALA A 15 -4.69 -7.79 3.74
C ALA A 15 -6.18 -7.40 3.60
N GLY A 16 -6.73 -6.72 4.60
CA GLY A 16 -8.10 -6.23 4.57
C GLY A 16 -8.37 -5.38 3.33
N ALA A 17 -9.64 -5.20 2.97
CA ALA A 17 -10.00 -4.28 1.90
C ALA A 17 -9.40 -2.88 2.18
N PHE A 18 -8.83 -2.26 1.16
CA PHE A 18 -8.28 -0.92 1.27
C PHE A 18 -9.41 0.09 1.51
N ASP A 19 -9.28 0.90 2.56
CA ASP A 19 -10.16 2.01 2.91
C ASP A 19 -9.36 3.31 2.87
N PRO A 20 -9.62 4.22 1.91
CA PRO A 20 -8.93 5.51 1.82
C PRO A 20 -9.05 6.39 3.08
N ALA A 21 -10.05 6.16 3.93
CA ALA A 21 -10.29 6.90 5.16
C ALA A 21 -9.65 6.25 6.40
N ALA A 22 -8.89 5.17 6.23
CA ALA A 22 -8.20 4.48 7.31
C ALA A 22 -6.70 4.86 7.38
N PRO A 23 -6.09 4.76 8.57
CA PRO A 23 -4.65 4.97 8.74
C PRO A 23 -3.84 3.75 8.28
N TYR A 24 -2.68 4.01 7.69
CA TYR A 24 -1.74 2.99 7.24
C TYR A 24 -0.31 3.34 7.63
N ARG A 25 0.59 2.37 7.51
CA ARG A 25 2.04 2.56 7.64
C ARG A 25 2.80 1.63 6.71
N LEU A 26 4.07 1.91 6.46
CA LEU A 26 4.98 0.95 5.83
C LEU A 26 5.11 -0.31 6.71
N SER A 27 5.13 -1.50 6.09
CA SER A 27 5.37 -2.74 6.84
C SER A 27 6.77 -2.76 7.42
N GLU A 28 6.92 -3.19 8.67
CA GLU A 28 8.22 -3.37 9.34
C GLU A 28 9.09 -4.44 8.66
N SER A 29 8.46 -5.35 7.91
CA SER A 29 9.16 -6.37 7.12
C SER A 29 9.74 -5.84 5.81
N VAL A 30 9.57 -4.55 5.51
CA VAL A 30 9.91 -3.95 4.22
C VAL A 30 10.92 -2.82 4.39
N SER A 31 11.96 -2.85 3.56
CA SER A 31 12.91 -1.74 3.41
C SER A 31 12.67 -0.99 2.10
N LEU A 32 12.71 0.34 2.18
CA LEU A 32 12.68 1.24 1.03
C LEU A 32 14.06 1.85 0.81
N ARG A 33 14.65 1.59 -0.35
CA ARG A 33 15.86 2.28 -0.81
C ARG A 33 15.49 3.34 -1.86
N PRO A 34 15.60 4.64 -1.54
CA PRO A 34 15.31 5.72 -2.48
C PRO A 34 16.25 5.70 -3.70
N GLU A 35 15.69 5.96 -4.87
CA GLU A 35 16.41 6.05 -6.14
C GLU A 35 15.80 7.19 -6.99
N PRO A 36 16.49 7.74 -8.01
CA PRO A 36 15.99 8.88 -8.79
C PRO A 36 14.62 8.65 -9.45
N PHE A 37 14.29 7.39 -9.76
CA PHE A 37 13.00 7.00 -10.34
C PHE A 37 11.91 6.71 -9.30
N GLY A 38 12.23 6.68 -8.00
CA GLY A 38 11.32 6.28 -6.94
C GLY A 38 12.02 5.48 -5.85
N ALA A 39 11.71 4.20 -5.71
CA ALA A 39 12.40 3.36 -4.72
C ALA A 39 12.42 1.88 -5.11
N LEU A 40 13.47 1.20 -4.65
CA LEU A 40 13.52 -0.25 -4.52
C LEU A 40 12.85 -0.65 -3.21
N VAL A 41 11.94 -1.62 -3.28
CA VAL A 41 11.19 -2.16 -2.16
C VAL A 41 11.63 -3.61 -1.94
N TYR A 42 12.23 -3.89 -0.79
CA TYR A 42 12.65 -5.24 -0.44
C TYR A 42 11.85 -5.75 0.76
N ASP A 43 11.16 -6.87 0.59
CA ASP A 43 10.45 -7.57 1.67
C ASP A 43 11.33 -8.69 2.24
N PHE A 44 11.70 -8.59 3.52
CA PHE A 44 12.56 -9.54 4.20
C PHE A 44 11.90 -10.90 4.45
N VAL A 45 10.57 -10.95 4.51
CA VAL A 45 9.82 -12.19 4.74
C VAL A 45 9.70 -12.98 3.44
N THR A 46 9.23 -12.33 2.37
CA THR A 46 9.01 -13.00 1.09
C THR A 46 10.25 -13.02 0.19
N ARG A 47 11.31 -12.28 0.56
CA ARG A 47 12.52 -12.05 -0.23
C ARG A 47 12.25 -11.47 -1.63
N LYS A 48 11.08 -10.84 -1.80
CA LYS A 48 10.68 -10.22 -3.06
C LYS A 48 11.27 -8.83 -3.18
N LEU A 49 11.73 -8.52 -4.38
CA LEU A 49 12.13 -7.18 -4.80
C LEU A 49 11.06 -6.60 -5.71
N SER A 50 10.58 -5.40 -5.39
CA SER A 50 9.62 -4.64 -6.18
C SER A 50 10.01 -3.17 -6.24
N PHE A 51 9.22 -2.35 -6.94
CA PHE A 51 9.59 -0.97 -7.25
C PHE A 51 8.42 -0.02 -7.02
N LEU A 52 8.68 1.12 -6.40
CA LEU A 52 7.82 2.30 -6.45
C LEU A 52 8.28 3.17 -7.62
N LYS A 53 7.35 3.46 -8.53
CA LYS A 53 7.67 4.02 -9.86
C LYS A 53 7.83 5.55 -9.90
N THR A 54 7.58 6.24 -8.80
CA THR A 54 7.74 7.70 -8.71
C THR A 54 8.27 8.09 -7.33
N PRO A 55 9.12 9.13 -7.22
CA PRO A 55 9.54 9.69 -5.94
C PRO A 55 8.37 10.18 -5.08
N GLN A 56 7.32 10.72 -5.71
CA GLN A 56 6.11 11.15 -5.01
C GLN A 56 5.40 9.98 -4.32
N LEU A 57 5.28 8.80 -4.96
CA LEU A 57 4.69 7.62 -4.31
C LEU A 57 5.52 7.16 -3.12
N VAL A 58 6.85 7.28 -3.19
CA VAL A 58 7.73 7.02 -2.04
C VAL A 58 7.43 7.99 -0.89
N SER A 59 7.25 9.27 -1.20
CA SER A 59 6.89 10.29 -0.21
C SER A 59 5.57 9.96 0.48
N VAL A 60 4.53 9.63 -0.30
CA VAL A 60 3.22 9.21 0.24
C VAL A 60 3.40 8.03 1.19
N VAL A 61 4.07 6.95 0.75
CA VAL A 61 4.22 5.72 1.54
C VAL A 61 4.99 5.96 2.84
N ARG A 62 6.03 6.81 2.82
CA ARG A 62 6.79 7.18 4.02
C ARG A 62 5.97 8.05 4.98
N ASP A 63 5.13 8.93 4.46
CA ASP A 63 4.37 9.86 5.28
C ASP A 63 3.05 9.27 5.81
N LEU A 64 2.60 8.12 5.29
CA LEU A 64 1.38 7.44 5.75
C LEU A 64 1.29 7.32 7.28
N GLU A 65 2.41 7.01 7.94
CA GLU A 65 2.44 6.83 9.40
C GLU A 65 2.18 8.13 10.18
N ASN A 66 2.43 9.29 9.57
CA ASN A 66 2.23 10.62 10.15
C ASN A 66 0.83 11.19 9.89
N GLN A 67 0.03 10.50 9.09
CA GLN A 67 -1.25 11.00 8.60
C GLN A 67 -2.43 10.25 9.25
N PRO A 68 -3.60 10.90 9.36
CA PRO A 68 -4.79 10.25 9.91
C PRO A 68 -5.36 9.20 8.97
N ASP A 69 -5.21 9.38 7.65
CA ASP A 69 -5.71 8.47 6.62
C ASP A 69 -4.89 8.55 5.32
N ALA A 70 -5.15 7.59 4.42
CA ALA A 70 -4.45 7.50 3.14
C ALA A 70 -4.68 8.72 2.23
N ARG A 71 -5.87 9.34 2.26
CA ARG A 71 -6.16 10.55 1.46
C ARG A 71 -5.31 11.72 1.93
N SER A 72 -5.20 11.91 3.23
CA SER A 72 -4.41 12.96 3.86
C SER A 72 -2.94 12.83 3.49
N ALA A 73 -2.40 11.61 3.42
CA ALA A 73 -1.04 11.37 2.94
C ALA A 73 -0.83 11.70 1.46
N VAL A 74 -1.81 11.42 0.60
CA VAL A 74 -1.75 11.80 -0.82
C VAL A 74 -1.76 13.32 -0.98
N VAL A 75 -2.59 14.03 -0.19
CA VAL A 75 -2.65 15.49 -0.17
C VAL A 75 -1.35 16.11 0.37
N ALA A 76 -0.84 15.59 1.49
CA ALA A 76 0.39 16.07 2.13
C ALA A 76 1.63 15.93 1.24
N ALA A 77 1.62 14.96 0.32
CA ALA A 77 2.69 14.75 -0.66
C ALA A 77 2.56 15.62 -1.93
N ASP A 78 1.68 16.63 -1.94
CA ASP A 78 1.44 17.55 -3.06
C ASP A 78 1.08 16.82 -4.38
N VAL A 79 0.37 15.69 -4.27
CA VAL A 79 -0.11 14.99 -5.47
C VAL A 79 -1.23 15.83 -6.09
N PRO A 80 -1.20 16.11 -7.41
CA PRO A 80 -2.29 16.82 -8.08
C PRO A 80 -3.62 16.08 -7.91
N GLU A 81 -4.71 16.82 -7.66
CA GLU A 81 -6.03 16.25 -7.37
C GLU A 81 -6.50 15.24 -8.43
N ALA A 82 -6.25 15.54 -9.71
CA ALA A 82 -6.55 14.65 -10.83
C ALA A 82 -5.85 13.28 -10.77
N GLN A 83 -4.80 13.13 -9.96
CA GLN A 83 -4.04 11.89 -9.79
C GLN A 83 -4.35 11.17 -8.47
N HIS A 84 -5.16 11.74 -7.57
CA HIS A 84 -5.42 11.16 -6.25
C HIS A 84 -5.95 9.73 -6.35
N ASP A 85 -6.93 9.49 -7.21
CA ASP A 85 -7.50 8.16 -7.43
C ASP A 85 -6.46 7.14 -7.92
N ALA A 86 -5.49 7.57 -8.74
CA ALA A 86 -4.43 6.70 -9.21
C ALA A 86 -3.49 6.29 -8.06
N TYR A 87 -3.17 7.24 -7.17
CA TYR A 87 -2.36 6.98 -5.98
C TYR A 87 -3.10 6.09 -4.98
N LEU A 88 -4.38 6.33 -4.72
CA LEU A 88 -5.20 5.46 -3.85
C LEU A 88 -5.27 4.02 -4.38
N ARG A 89 -5.42 3.83 -5.71
CA ARG A 89 -5.33 2.49 -6.33
C ARG A 89 -3.96 1.87 -6.16
N ALA A 90 -2.88 2.65 -6.28
CA ALA A 90 -1.53 2.16 -6.03
C ALA A 90 -1.37 1.69 -4.56
N LEU A 91 -1.83 2.48 -3.60
CA LEU A 91 -1.82 2.12 -2.16
C LEU A 91 -2.62 0.84 -1.88
N ALA A 92 -3.78 0.67 -2.50
CA ALA A 92 -4.54 -0.58 -2.41
C ALA A 92 -3.73 -1.79 -2.90
N GLY A 93 -2.99 -1.63 -3.99
CA GLY A 93 -2.06 -2.65 -4.50
C GLY A 93 -0.92 -2.95 -3.52
N LEU A 94 -0.36 -1.91 -2.88
CA LEU A 94 0.70 -2.05 -1.87
C LEU A 94 0.20 -2.74 -0.60
N LEU A 95 -1.05 -2.52 -0.20
CA LEU A 95 -1.68 -3.21 0.92
C LEU A 95 -1.82 -4.70 0.60
N LYS A 96 -2.30 -5.03 -0.61
CA LYS A 96 -2.41 -6.41 -1.10
C LYS A 96 -1.06 -7.12 -1.15
N SER A 97 0.03 -6.43 -1.46
CA SER A 97 1.39 -6.99 -1.44
C SER A 97 2.05 -6.98 -0.07
N ARG A 98 1.35 -6.54 0.99
CA ARG A 98 1.89 -6.34 2.36
C ARG A 98 3.08 -5.37 2.42
N THR A 99 3.20 -4.50 1.43
CA THR A 99 4.19 -3.42 1.43
C THR A 99 3.80 -2.35 2.45
N ILE A 100 2.52 -2.03 2.50
CA ILE A 100 1.92 -1.23 3.58
C ILE A 100 0.95 -2.10 4.38
N VAL A 101 0.66 -1.71 5.61
CA VAL A 101 -0.26 -2.38 6.52
C VAL A 101 -1.17 -1.35 7.20
N ALA A 102 -2.36 -1.76 7.62
CA ALA A 102 -3.23 -0.93 8.45
C ALA A 102 -2.48 -0.56 9.74
N ARG A 103 -2.66 0.69 10.19
CA ARG A 103 -2.02 1.16 11.42
C ARG A 103 -2.66 0.55 12.66
#